data_AF-W7AG00-F1
#
_entry.id   AF-W7AG00-F1
#
_cell.length_a   1.000
_cell.length_b   1.000
_cell.length_c   1.000
_cell.angle_alpha   90.00
_cell.angle_beta   90.00
_cell.angle_gamma   90.00
#
_symmetry.space_group_name_H-M   'P 1'
#
loop_
_entity.id
_entity.type
_entity.pdbx_description
1 polymer ?
#
loop_
_entity_poly.entity_id
_entity_poly.type
_entity_poly.pdbx_seq_one_letter_code
_entity_poly.pdbx_strand_id
1 'polypeptide(L)'
;MEIKKCYENSCNDRKKESHLENNKVGGIKKIYPPDRSEIGRAAWMILHTVSANYPNNPTEDEKKKHLDFFYSFSNLYPCHICKLDLLDILKKYKLTCANKIEFSTFIFNLHNMINEEIGKDIYVSDNIQNIIDKYKTVD
;
A
#
# COMPACT_ATOMS: atom_id res chain seq x y z
N MET A 1 18.65 0.26 18.54
CA MET A 1 19.29 -0.73 17.64
C MET A 1 19.07 -0.24 16.22
N GLU A 2 20.09 0.33 15.57
CA GLU A 2 19.99 0.81 14.18
C GLU A 2 19.87 -0.40 13.25
N ILE A 3 18.65 -0.78 12.87
CA ILE A 3 18.40 -1.79 11.82
C ILE A 3 18.61 -1.08 10.47
N LYS A 4 19.88 -0.79 10.14
CA LYS A 4 20.26 -0.01 8.95
C LYS A 4 20.31 -0.82 7.64
N LYS A 5 20.17 -2.14 7.70
CA LYS A 5 20.21 -2.99 6.50
C LYS A 5 19.04 -3.96 6.51
N CYS A 6 18.03 -3.64 5.72
CA CYS A 6 17.09 -4.66 5.31
C CYS A 6 17.77 -5.60 4.30
N TYR A 7 17.87 -6.88 4.63
CA TYR A 7 18.48 -7.93 3.80
C TYR A 7 17.47 -8.61 2.86
N GLU A 8 16.19 -8.25 2.96
CA GLU A 8 15.11 -8.84 2.18
C GLU A 8 15.08 -8.24 0.76
N ASN A 9 14.82 -9.07 -0.26
CA ASN A 9 14.67 -8.58 -1.64
C ASN A 9 13.54 -7.55 -1.78
N SER A 10 12.52 -7.64 -0.92
CA SER A 10 11.41 -6.70 -0.77
C SER A 10 11.83 -5.30 -0.30
N CYS A 11 13.08 -5.11 0.12
CA CYS A 11 13.61 -3.81 0.54
C CYS A 11 14.49 -3.13 -0.50
N ASN A 12 14.86 -3.83 -1.57
CA ASN A 12 15.65 -3.27 -2.66
C ASN A 12 14.74 -2.98 -3.86
N ASP A 13 14.91 -1.82 -4.48
CA ASP A 13 14.36 -1.56 -5.81
C ASP A 13 15.30 -2.15 -6.85
N ARG A 14 14.76 -2.91 -7.82
CA ARG A 14 15.58 -3.34 -8.96
C ARG A 14 15.94 -2.11 -9.79
N LYS A 15 17.23 -1.98 -10.14
CA LYS A 15 17.67 -0.97 -11.11
C LYS A 15 16.89 -1.17 -12.41
N LYS A 16 16.48 -0.09 -13.07
CA LYS A 16 15.92 -0.09 -14.44
C LYS A 16 16.98 -0.52 -15.47
N GLU A 17 17.59 -1.70 -15.32
CA GLU A 17 18.34 -2.32 -16.40
C GLU A 17 17.34 -3.04 -17.30
N SER A 18 17.10 -2.42 -18.46
CA SER A 18 16.53 -2.97 -19.69
C SER A 18 15.70 -4.26 -19.53
N HIS A 19 14.46 -4.13 -19.08
CA HIS A 19 13.48 -5.21 -19.02
C HIS A 19 13.09 -5.83 -20.39
N LEU A 20 13.80 -5.51 -21.47
CA LEU A 20 13.43 -5.93 -22.83
C LEU A 20 14.53 -6.65 -23.60
N GLU A 21 15.78 -6.70 -23.12
CA GLU A 21 16.83 -7.45 -23.83
C GLU A 21 17.32 -8.61 -22.96
N ASN A 22 16.96 -9.83 -23.39
CA ASN A 22 17.60 -11.11 -23.03
C ASN A 22 17.17 -11.85 -21.76
N ASN A 23 15.89 -11.86 -21.39
CA ASN A 23 15.33 -12.81 -20.40
C ASN A 23 14.79 -14.13 -21.00
N LYS A 24 15.34 -14.56 -22.14
CA LYS A 24 15.08 -15.90 -22.70
C LYS A 24 16.38 -16.68 -22.78
N VAL A 25 16.57 -17.63 -21.85
CA VAL A 25 17.43 -18.79 -22.08
C VAL A 25 16.47 -19.95 -22.35
N GLY A 26 16.41 -20.42 -23.60
CA GLY A 26 15.55 -21.55 -23.98
C GLY A 26 14.03 -21.30 -23.92
N GLY A 27 13.57 -20.05 -23.98
CA GLY A 27 12.14 -19.72 -24.03
C GLY A 27 11.40 -19.66 -22.68
N ILE A 28 12.08 -19.90 -21.55
CA ILE A 28 11.49 -19.79 -20.21
C ILE A 28 11.76 -18.39 -19.64
N LYS A 29 10.68 -17.66 -19.31
CA LYS A 29 10.76 -16.37 -18.63
C LYS A 29 11.24 -16.62 -17.19
N LYS A 30 12.43 -16.11 -16.84
CA LYS A 30 12.96 -16.25 -15.47
C LYS A 30 12.08 -15.44 -14.51
N ILE A 31 11.42 -16.14 -13.58
CA ILE A 31 10.56 -15.54 -12.56
C ILE A 31 11.43 -15.23 -11.35
N TYR A 32 11.40 -13.97 -10.91
CA TYR A 32 12.07 -13.52 -9.70
C TYR A 32 11.02 -13.15 -8.65
N PRO A 33 11.34 -13.26 -7.35
CA PRO A 33 10.52 -12.64 -6.31
C PRO A 33 10.28 -11.16 -6.61
N PRO A 34 9.12 -10.60 -6.23
CA PRO A 34 8.83 -9.21 -6.49
C PRO A 34 9.75 -8.28 -5.70
N ASP A 35 10.10 -7.14 -6.28
CA ASP A 35 10.91 -6.11 -5.62
C ASP A 35 10.06 -5.17 -4.75
N ARG A 36 10.73 -4.27 -3.99
CA ARG A 36 10.05 -3.32 -3.09
C ARG A 36 8.94 -2.53 -3.78
N SER A 37 9.25 -2.01 -4.96
CA SER A 37 8.34 -1.19 -5.76
C SER A 37 7.15 -1.98 -6.33
N GLU A 38 7.37 -3.22 -6.77
CA GLU A 38 6.30 -4.12 -7.23
C GLU A 38 5.34 -4.49 -6.10
N ILE A 39 5.89 -4.87 -4.94
CA ILE A 39 5.09 -5.16 -3.73
C ILE A 39 4.30 -3.91 -3.32
N GLY A 40 4.95 -2.74 -3.29
CA GLY A 40 4.29 -1.47 -2.95
C GLY A 40 3.13 -1.14 -3.87
N ARG A 41 3.31 -1.25 -5.19
CA ARG A 41 2.21 -1.01 -6.16
C ARG A 41 1.03 -1.96 -5.95
N ALA A 42 1.31 -3.25 -5.76
CA ALA A 42 0.27 -4.25 -5.52
C ALA A 42 -0.46 -4.01 -4.19
N ALA A 43 0.28 -3.67 -3.14
CA ALA A 43 -0.27 -3.32 -1.84
C ALA A 43 -1.22 -2.11 -1.93
N TRP A 44 -0.79 -1.02 -2.58
CA TRP A 44 -1.64 0.15 -2.73
C TRP A 44 -2.91 -0.14 -3.54
N MET A 45 -2.84 -0.99 -4.57
CA MET A 45 -4.05 -1.45 -5.27
C MET A 45 -5.03 -2.13 -4.30
N ILE A 46 -4.55 -3.03 -3.44
CA ILE A 46 -5.40 -3.71 -2.45
C ILE A 46 -5.99 -2.69 -1.47
N LEU A 47 -5.17 -1.85 -0.84
CA LEU A 47 -5.61 -0.96 0.23
C LEU A 47 -6.61 0.09 -0.27
N HIS A 48 -6.35 0.69 -1.43
CA HIS A 48 -7.28 1.64 -2.05
C HIS A 48 -8.60 0.96 -2.43
N THR A 49 -8.55 -0.23 -3.03
CA THR A 49 -9.75 -1.00 -3.41
C THR A 49 -10.58 -1.39 -2.19
N VAL A 50 -9.94 -1.85 -1.11
CA VAL A 50 -10.63 -2.18 0.16
C VAL A 50 -11.34 -0.93 0.70
N SER A 51 -10.68 0.23 0.72
CA SER A 51 -11.29 1.46 1.23
C SER A 51 -12.43 1.99 0.36
N ALA A 52 -12.30 1.93 -0.97
CA ALA A 52 -13.31 2.42 -1.91
C ALA A 52 -14.61 1.60 -1.87
N ASN A 53 -14.50 0.29 -1.56
CA ASN A 53 -15.64 -0.61 -1.41
C ASN A 53 -16.16 -0.72 0.04
N TYR A 54 -15.64 0.07 0.96
CA TYR A 54 -16.08 0.09 2.36
C TYR A 54 -17.51 0.65 2.50
N PRO A 55 -18.38 0.17 3.40
CA PRO A 55 -19.74 0.69 3.51
C PRO A 55 -19.80 2.18 3.89
N ASN A 56 -20.83 2.88 3.40
CA ASN A 56 -21.12 4.25 3.86
C ASN A 56 -21.55 4.27 5.33
N ASN A 57 -22.28 3.24 5.77
CA ASN A 57 -22.75 3.06 7.15
C ASN A 57 -22.28 1.69 7.66
N PRO A 58 -21.00 1.55 8.06
CA PRO A 58 -20.46 0.27 8.49
C PRO A 58 -20.96 -0.12 9.89
N THR A 59 -21.20 -1.41 10.07
CA THR A 59 -21.42 -2.04 11.38
C THR A 59 -20.13 -2.04 12.21
N GLU A 60 -20.26 -2.19 13.53
CA GLU A 60 -19.09 -2.28 14.42
C GLU A 60 -18.19 -3.48 14.07
N ASP A 61 -18.78 -4.59 13.64
CA ASP A 61 -18.05 -5.76 13.14
C ASP A 61 -17.24 -5.46 11.88
N GLU A 62 -17.82 -4.71 10.93
CA GLU A 62 -17.10 -4.29 9.73
C GLU A 62 -15.95 -3.34 10.06
N LYS A 63 -16.17 -2.36 10.96
CA LYS A 63 -15.11 -1.48 11.47
C LYS A 63 -13.98 -2.30 12.08
N LYS A 64 -14.31 -3.23 12.98
CA LYS A 64 -13.32 -4.09 13.64
C LYS A 64 -12.52 -4.93 12.63
N LYS A 65 -13.19 -5.59 11.68
CA LYS A 65 -12.53 -6.39 10.63
C LYS A 65 -11.55 -5.58 9.81
N HIS A 66 -11.90 -4.35 9.44
CA HIS A 66 -11.01 -3.49 8.64
C HIS A 66 -9.82 -2.99 9.46
N LEU A 67 -10.05 -2.55 10.70
CA LEU A 67 -8.94 -2.18 11.60
C LEU A 67 -7.98 -3.35 11.81
N ASP A 68 -8.50 -4.54 12.14
CA ASP A 68 -7.70 -5.75 12.35
C ASP A 68 -6.92 -6.13 11.08
N PHE A 69 -7.57 -6.05 9.90
CA PHE A 69 -6.93 -6.29 8.62
C PHE A 69 -5.75 -5.34 8.39
N PHE A 70 -5.92 -4.03 8.60
CA PHE A 70 -4.85 -3.06 8.34
C PHE A 70 -3.67 -3.18 9.31
N TYR A 71 -3.92 -3.41 10.59
CA TYR A 71 -2.84 -3.66 11.56
C TYR A 71 -2.11 -4.97 11.24
N SER A 72 -2.85 -6.03 10.91
CA SER A 72 -2.26 -7.32 10.54
C SER A 72 -1.47 -7.23 9.23
N PHE A 73 -2.05 -6.58 8.21
CA PHE A 73 -1.40 -6.33 6.92
C PHE A 73 -0.09 -5.58 7.12
N SER A 74 -0.10 -4.53 7.93
CA SER A 74 1.09 -3.73 8.21
C SER A 74 2.15 -4.56 8.93
N ASN A 75 1.76 -5.34 9.95
CA ASN A 75 2.69 -6.18 10.70
C ASN A 75 3.32 -7.31 9.86
N LEU A 76 2.57 -7.81 8.87
CA LEU A 76 2.99 -8.87 7.94
C LEU A 76 3.62 -8.34 6.65
N TYR A 77 3.75 -7.01 6.51
CA TYR A 77 4.22 -6.42 5.26
C TYR A 77 5.66 -6.89 4.95
N PRO A 78 5.96 -7.40 3.73
CA PRO A 78 7.18 -8.18 3.49
C PRO A 78 8.50 -7.39 3.54
N CYS A 79 8.46 -6.06 3.59
CA CYS A 79 9.63 -5.19 3.71
C CYS A 79 9.79 -4.76 5.16
N HIS A 80 10.83 -5.23 5.84
CA HIS A 80 11.02 -5.00 7.28
C HIS A 80 11.04 -3.52 7.70
N ILE A 81 11.69 -2.65 6.92
CA ILE A 81 11.70 -1.21 7.24
C ILE A 81 10.33 -0.61 6.98
N CYS A 82 9.73 -0.90 5.82
CA CYS A 82 8.44 -0.37 5.42
C CYS A 82 7.32 -0.76 6.40
N LYS A 83 7.37 -1.98 6.98
CA LYS A 83 6.37 -2.40 7.97
C LYS A 83 6.46 -1.62 9.28
N LEU A 84 7.68 -1.26 9.71
CA LEU A 84 7.88 -0.51 10.95
C LEU A 84 7.33 0.91 10.77
N ASP A 85 7.70 1.55 9.66
CA ASP A 85 7.24 2.91 9.32
C ASP A 85 5.71 2.95 9.16
N LEU A 86 5.13 2.00 8.42
CA LEU A 86 3.68 1.91 8.23
C LEU A 86 2.95 1.70 9.57
N LEU A 87 3.44 0.81 10.43
CA LEU A 87 2.82 0.56 11.74
C LEU A 87 2.87 1.81 12.64
N ASP A 88 3.97 2.54 12.62
CA ASP A 88 4.13 3.78 13.40
C ASP A 88 3.19 4.88 12.89
N ILE A 89 3.04 5.03 11.57
CA ILE A 89 2.09 5.99 10.98
C ILE A 89 0.65 5.61 11.36
N LEU A 90 0.26 4.34 11.24
CA LEU A 90 -1.10 3.90 11.60
C LEU A 90 -1.44 4.16 13.07
N LYS A 91 -0.48 3.93 13.97
CA LYS A 91 -0.63 4.22 15.41
C LYS A 91 -0.68 5.73 15.68
N LYS A 92 0.22 6.50 15.07
CA LYS A 92 0.34 7.95 15.29
C LYS A 92 -0.90 8.71 14.84
N TYR A 93 -1.40 8.40 13.65
CA TYR A 93 -2.55 9.11 13.07
C TYR A 93 -3.90 8.47 13.36
N LYS A 94 -3.92 7.35 14.09
CA LYS A 94 -5.12 6.59 14.48
C LYS A 94 -6.01 6.29 13.28
N LEU A 95 -5.74 5.17 12.61
CA LEU A 95 -6.59 4.68 11.52
C LEU A 95 -8.09 4.81 11.86
N THR A 96 -8.83 5.57 11.04
CA THR A 96 -10.28 5.74 11.15
C THR A 96 -10.99 4.91 10.08
N CYS A 97 -12.05 4.22 10.51
CA CYS A 97 -12.97 3.48 9.66
C CYS A 97 -14.42 3.91 9.92
N ALA A 98 -14.68 5.20 10.24
CA ALA A 98 -16.02 5.64 10.63
C ALA A 98 -17.05 5.45 9.51
N ASN A 99 -16.67 5.75 8.26
CA ASN A 99 -17.46 5.59 7.03
C ASN A 99 -16.52 5.52 5.81
N LYS A 100 -17.07 5.20 4.63
CA LYS A 100 -16.32 5.11 3.36
C LYS A 100 -15.44 6.34 3.08
N ILE A 101 -15.98 7.55 3.27
CA ILE A 101 -15.29 8.80 2.95
C ILE A 101 -14.08 9.00 3.85
N GLU A 102 -14.26 8.90 5.17
CA GLU A 102 -13.16 9.07 6.13
C GLU A 102 -12.08 8.02 5.95
N PHE A 103 -12.49 6.76 5.73
CA PHE A 103 -11.55 5.67 5.54
C PHE A 103 -10.74 5.82 4.25
N SER A 104 -11.40 6.10 3.13
CA SER A 104 -10.72 6.34 1.85
C SER A 104 -9.80 7.56 1.92
N THR A 105 -10.22 8.62 2.62
CA THR A 105 -9.39 9.81 2.86
C THR A 105 -8.14 9.46 3.66
N PHE A 106 -8.28 8.64 4.70
CA PHE A 106 -7.14 8.18 5.49
C PHE A 106 -6.14 7.39 4.62
N ILE A 107 -6.62 6.45 3.80
CA ILE A 107 -5.74 5.66 2.91
C ILE A 107 -5.06 6.52 1.86
N PHE A 108 -5.78 7.50 1.30
CA PHE A 108 -5.23 8.47 0.38
C PHE A 108 -4.09 9.29 1.00
N ASN A 109 -4.33 9.87 2.18
CA ASN A 109 -3.34 10.66 2.89
C ASN A 109 -2.13 9.82 3.32
N LEU A 110 -2.37 8.60 3.79
CA LEU A 110 -1.32 7.64 4.13
C LEU A 110 -0.41 7.36 2.92
N HIS A 111 -0.97 7.12 1.73
CA HIS A 111 -0.18 6.90 0.53
C HIS A 111 0.64 8.14 0.15
N ASN A 112 0.09 9.34 0.30
CA ASN A 112 0.82 10.59 0.06
C ASN A 112 1.94 10.84 1.07
N MET A 113 1.77 10.51 2.35
CA MET A 113 2.84 10.58 3.35
C MET A 113 4.03 9.69 2.95
N ILE A 114 3.74 8.47 2.49
CA ILE A 114 4.78 7.56 2.01
C ILE A 114 5.42 8.07 0.71
N ASN A 115 4.64 8.66 -0.22
CA ASN A 115 5.20 9.28 -1.42
C ASN A 115 6.20 10.38 -1.07
N GLU A 116 5.82 11.28 -0.16
CA GLU A 116 6.70 12.35 0.32
C GLU A 116 7.98 11.78 0.94
N GLU A 117 7.86 10.78 1.83
CA GLU A 117 8.99 10.14 2.50
C GLU A 117 10.00 9.53 1.53
N ILE A 118 9.52 8.92 0.44
CA ILE A 118 10.37 8.28 -0.57
C ILE A 118 10.71 9.20 -1.76
N GLY A 119 10.40 10.50 -1.66
CA GLY A 119 10.72 11.51 -2.67
C GLY A 119 9.95 11.37 -3.98
N LYS A 120 8.73 10.81 -3.95
CA LYS A 120 7.79 10.79 -5.07
C LYS A 120 6.84 11.97 -5.01
N ASP A 121 6.27 12.30 -6.16
CA ASP A 121 5.25 13.33 -6.27
C ASP A 121 4.03 13.00 -5.41
N ILE A 122 3.52 14.02 -4.72
CA ILE A 122 2.26 13.95 -3.99
C ILE A 122 1.12 13.93 -5.02
N TYR A 123 0.16 13.01 -4.83
CA TYR A 123 -1.03 13.00 -5.64
C TYR A 123 -2.00 14.06 -5.14
N VAL A 124 -2.39 15.00 -6.00
CA VAL A 124 -3.37 16.03 -5.69
C VAL A 124 -4.75 15.61 -6.18
N SER A 125 -5.77 15.73 -5.33
CA SER A 125 -7.16 15.50 -5.69
C SER A 125 -8.07 16.47 -4.95
N ASP A 126 -8.92 17.18 -5.69
CA ASP A 126 -9.84 18.16 -5.12
C ASP A 126 -11.05 17.51 -4.43
N ASN A 127 -11.31 16.24 -4.71
CA ASN A 127 -12.43 15.49 -4.16
C ASN A 127 -12.07 14.01 -4.01
N ILE A 128 -12.17 13.50 -2.79
CA ILE A 128 -11.91 12.08 -2.48
C ILE A 128 -12.80 11.13 -3.27
N GLN A 129 -13.99 11.57 -3.71
CA GLN A 129 -14.87 10.77 -4.56
C GLN A 129 -14.18 10.34 -5.86
N ASN A 130 -13.28 11.16 -6.43
CA ASN A 130 -12.51 10.78 -7.62
C ASN A 130 -11.57 9.59 -7.34
N ILE A 131 -11.03 9.50 -6.13
CA ILE A 131 -10.19 8.38 -5.71
C ILE A 131 -11.06 7.15 -5.45
N ILE A 132 -12.20 7.31 -4.79
CA ILE A 132 -13.17 6.23 -4.55
C ILE A 132 -13.63 5.63 -5.88
N ASP A 133 -14.06 6.46 -6.84
CA ASP A 133 -14.54 6.00 -8.13
C ASP A 133 -13.45 5.32 -8.97
N LYS A 134 -12.19 5.70 -8.80
CA LYS A 134 -11.05 5.04 -9.45
C LYS A 134 -10.83 3.61 -8.96
N TYR A 135 -11.18 3.30 -7.72
CA TYR A 135 -10.86 2.02 -7.08
C TYR A 135 -12.08 1.19 -6.65
N LYS A 136 -13.30 1.72 -6.74
CA LYS A 136 -14.52 0.95 -6.46
C LYS A 136 -14.68 -0.16 -7.51
N THR A 137 -15.20 -1.29 -7.08
CA THR A 137 -15.46 -2.45 -7.95
C THR A 137 -16.94 -2.72 -8.15
N VAL A 138 -17.78 -1.96 -7.45
CA VAL A 138 -19.23 -1.97 -7.55
C VAL A 138 -19.72 -0.52 -7.46
N ASP A 139 -20.86 -0.24 -8.08
CA ASP A 139 -21.48 1.09 -8.09
C ASP A 139 -22.19 1.43 -6.76
#